data_AF-A0A2Z7C038-F1
#
_entry.id   AF-A0A2Z7C038-F1
#
_cell.length_a   1.000
_cell.length_b   1.000
_cell.length_c   1.000
_cell.angle_alpha   90.00
_cell.angle_beta   90.00
_cell.angle_gamma   90.00
#
_symmetry.space_group_name_H-M   'P 1'
#
loop_
_entity.id
_entity.type
_entity.pdbx_description
1 polymer ?
#
loop_
_entity_poly.entity_id
_entity_poly.type
_entity_poly.pdbx_seq_one_letter_code
_entity_poly.pdbx_strand_id
1 'polypeptide(L)'
;MILPIIRGHKLDGYVLGTKLCPPEFLPRTTPGSTVKIPNPEYEEWLSNDQLLLGWLYNTMSSDIASQLMRKATSKELWMEQKNYQVHKQEQESFSIKHNYLNKMFALKDMSALHHFLGIEVRRDET
;
A
#
# COMPACT_ATOMS: atom_id res chain seq x y z
N MET A 1 12.89 -0.78 1.67
CA MET A 1 12.71 -1.76 0.57
C MET A 1 12.96 -3.17 1.11
N ILE A 2 11.94 -4.03 1.18
CA ILE A 2 12.06 -5.41 1.70
C ILE A 2 12.15 -6.46 0.56
N LEU A 3 11.80 -6.10 -0.67
CA LEU A 3 11.82 -6.98 -1.85
C LEU A 3 13.17 -7.70 -2.10
N PRO A 4 14.35 -7.04 -1.98
CA PRO A 4 15.62 -7.73 -2.13
C PRO A 4 15.83 -8.84 -1.10
N ILE A 5 15.36 -8.62 0.14
CA ILE A 5 15.45 -9.60 1.23
C ILE A 5 14.53 -10.79 0.93
N ILE A 6 13.28 -10.53 0.53
CA ILE A 6 12.30 -11.57 0.17
C ILE A 6 12.84 -12.45 -0.97
N ARG A 7 13.40 -11.84 -2.01
CA ARG A 7 14.02 -12.56 -3.14
C ARG A 7 15.27 -13.32 -2.73
N GLY A 8 16.12 -12.73 -1.88
CA GLY A 8 17.31 -13.40 -1.34
C GLY A 8 16.98 -14.67 -0.55
N HIS A 9 15.83 -14.68 0.14
CA HIS A 9 15.33 -15.84 0.88
C HIS A 9 14.44 -16.78 0.04
N LYS A 10 14.24 -16.53 -1.27
CA LYS A 10 13.34 -17.31 -2.14
C LYS A 10 11.90 -17.39 -1.62
N LEU A 11 11.46 -16.34 -0.93
CA LEU A 11 10.12 -16.23 -0.33
C LEU A 11 9.15 -15.46 -1.24
N ASP A 12 9.59 -15.02 -2.41
CA ASP A 12 8.80 -14.28 -3.37
C ASP A 12 7.55 -15.06 -3.84
N GLY A 13 7.59 -16.40 -3.80
CA GLY A 13 6.45 -17.22 -4.16
C GLY A 13 5.25 -17.12 -3.21
N TYR A 14 5.47 -16.78 -1.93
CA TYR A 14 4.39 -16.55 -0.97
C TYR A 14 3.67 -15.24 -1.27
N VAL A 15 4.46 -14.18 -1.53
CA VAL A 15 3.98 -12.82 -1.77
C VAL A 15 3.32 -12.68 -3.14
N LEU A 16 3.88 -13.34 -4.16
CA LEU A 16 3.32 -13.37 -5.51
C LEU A 16 2.17 -14.39 -5.65
N GLY A 17 1.97 -15.24 -4.64
CA GLY A 17 0.93 -16.26 -4.62
C GLY A 17 1.17 -17.43 -5.58
N THR A 18 2.42 -17.67 -5.99
CA THR A 18 2.80 -18.87 -6.75
C THR A 18 2.92 -20.09 -5.84
N LYS A 19 3.23 -19.91 -4.55
CA LYS A 19 3.20 -20.95 -3.52
C LYS A 19 1.87 -20.89 -2.77
N LEU A 20 0.93 -21.75 -3.20
CA LEU A 20 -0.40 -21.85 -2.60
C LEU A 20 -0.33 -22.43 -1.18
N CYS A 21 -1.28 -22.04 -0.34
CA CYS A 21 -1.44 -22.61 1.00
C CYS A 21 -1.81 -24.09 0.88
N PRO A 22 -0.98 -25.02 1.40
CA PRO A 22 -1.27 -26.44 1.33
C PRO A 22 -2.40 -26.83 2.30
N PRO A 23 -3.01 -28.01 2.16
CA PRO A 23 -4.05 -28.48 3.09
C PRO A 23 -3.48 -28.66 4.50
N GLU A 24 -4.22 -28.24 5.52
CA GLU A 24 -3.83 -28.38 6.94
C GLU A 24 -3.77 -29.85 7.38
N PHE A 25 -4.63 -30.69 6.83
CA PHE A 25 -4.69 -32.12 7.14
C PHE A 25 -4.63 -32.97 5.88
N LEU A 26 -3.83 -34.03 5.92
CA LEU A 26 -3.79 -35.06 4.90
C LEU A 26 -4.67 -36.25 5.31
N PRO A 27 -5.40 -36.86 4.35
CA PRO A 27 -6.14 -38.08 4.62
C PRO A 27 -5.17 -39.27 4.69
N ARG A 28 -5.20 -40.01 5.80
CA ARG A 28 -4.51 -41.30 5.94
C ARG A 28 -5.54 -42.42 5.96
N THR A 29 -5.52 -43.26 4.93
CA THR A 29 -6.35 -44.46 4.87
C THR A 29 -5.67 -45.59 5.63
N THR A 30 -6.23 -45.97 6.77
CA THR A 30 -5.93 -47.26 7.42
C THR A 30 -7.04 -48.26 7.08
N PRO A 31 -6.80 -49.59 7.13
CA PRO A 31 -7.85 -50.56 6.88
C PRO A 31 -9.01 -50.35 7.87
N GLY A 32 -10.14 -49.81 7.38
CA GLY A 32 -11.36 -49.57 8.16
C GLY A 32 -11.56 -48.15 8.73
N SER A 33 -10.65 -47.19 8.52
CA SER A 33 -10.86 -45.80 8.97
C SER A 33 -10.04 -44.77 8.17
N THR A 34 -10.62 -43.58 7.97
CA THR A 34 -9.91 -42.41 7.42
C THR A 34 -9.53 -41.49 8.57
N VAL A 35 -8.25 -41.45 8.91
CA VAL A 35 -7.72 -40.58 9.96
C VAL A 35 -7.11 -39.32 9.32
N LYS A 36 -7.41 -38.15 9.87
CA LYS A 36 -6.77 -36.88 9.47
C LYS A 36 -5.43 -36.74 10.19
N ILE A 37 -4.34 -36.64 9.44
CA ILE A 37 -3.00 -36.36 9.98
C ILE A 37 -2.60 -34.91 9.67
N PRO A 38 -1.97 -34.17 10.59
CA PRO A 38 -1.47 -32.83 10.32
C PRO A 38 -0.46 -32.83 9.16
N ASN A 39 -0.51 -31.81 8.31
CA ASN A 39 0.44 -31.65 7.22
C ASN A 39 1.65 -30.79 7.66
N PRO A 40 2.88 -31.35 7.72
CA PRO A 40 4.06 -30.56 8.06
C PRO A 40 4.34 -29.43 7.06
N GLU A 41 3.95 -29.58 5.78
CA GLU A 41 4.12 -28.53 4.78
C GLU A 41 3.24 -27.30 5.06
N TYR A 42 2.09 -27.49 5.72
CA TYR A 42 1.21 -26.40 6.14
C TYR A 42 1.82 -25.58 7.27
N GLU A 43 2.42 -26.25 8.25
CA GLU A 43 3.11 -25.59 9.36
C GLU A 43 4.32 -24.78 8.88
N GLU A 44 5.11 -25.33 7.96
CA GLU A 44 6.23 -24.62 7.32
C GLU A 44 5.72 -23.44 6.47
N TRP A 45 4.63 -23.64 5.72
CA TRP A 45 4.03 -22.57 4.92
C TRP A 45 3.56 -21.42 5.83
N LEU A 46 2.83 -21.74 6.89
CA LEU A 46 2.30 -20.77 7.84
C LEU A 46 3.42 -19.99 8.54
N SER A 47 4.48 -20.68 8.97
CA SER A 47 5.62 -20.04 9.64
C SER A 47 6.32 -19.02 8.74
N ASN A 48 6.52 -19.37 7.46
CA ASN A 48 7.11 -18.46 6.49
C ASN A 48 6.19 -17.29 6.13
N ASP A 49 4.88 -17.53 6.01
CA ASP A 49 3.90 -16.48 5.74
C ASP A 49 3.81 -15.47 6.90
N GLN A 50 3.83 -15.94 8.15
CA GLN A 50 3.85 -15.07 9.34
C GLN A 50 5.14 -14.28 9.49
N LEU A 51 6.31 -14.87 9.15
CA LEU A 51 7.57 -14.15 9.12
C LEU A 51 7.54 -13.01 8.09
N LEU A 52 7.01 -13.29 6.88
CA LEU A 52 6.82 -12.29 5.85
C LEU A 52 5.86 -11.19 6.28
N LEU A 53 4.74 -11.54 6.92
CA LEU A 53 3.81 -10.56 7.50
C LEU A 53 4.54 -9.62 8.46
N GLY A 54 5.33 -10.17 9.40
CA GLY A 54 6.12 -9.37 10.33
C GLY A 54 7.11 -8.43 9.61
N TRP A 55 7.79 -8.92 8.58
CA TRP A 55 8.70 -8.09 7.77
C TRP A 55 7.97 -6.98 7.01
N LEU A 56 6.79 -7.29 6.45
CA LEU A 56 5.96 -6.31 5.76
C LEU A 56 5.45 -5.24 6.72
N TYR A 57 4.92 -5.61 7.89
CA TYR A 57 4.48 -4.65 8.91
C TYR A 57 5.61 -3.71 9.36
N ASN A 58 6.84 -4.20 9.51
CA ASN A 58 8.00 -3.37 9.86
C ASN A 58 8.39 -2.35 8.77
N THR A 59 7.91 -2.51 7.55
CA THR A 59 8.16 -1.56 6.45
C THR A 59 7.11 -0.48 6.31
N MET A 60 6.01 -0.59 7.07
CA MET A 60 4.87 0.31 7.04
C MET A 60 4.95 1.35 8.17
N SER A 61 4.32 2.52 7.98
CA SER A 61 4.05 3.41 9.11
C SER A 61 2.95 2.82 10.00
N SER A 62 2.92 3.20 11.28
CA SER A 62 1.96 2.71 12.27
C SER A 62 0.50 2.86 11.82
N ASP A 63 0.17 3.95 11.13
CA ASP A 63 -1.19 4.23 10.66
C ASP A 63 -1.63 3.25 9.56
N ILE A 64 -0.71 2.89 8.66
CA ILE A 64 -0.96 1.94 7.58
C ILE A 64 -1.01 0.53 8.15
N ALA A 65 -0.05 0.18 9.03
CA ALA A 65 -0.02 -1.11 9.69
C ALA A 65 -1.33 -1.38 10.48
N SER A 66 -1.85 -0.38 11.19
CA SER A 66 -3.11 -0.50 11.95
C SER A 66 -4.33 -0.69 11.04
N GLN A 67 -4.36 -0.04 9.86
CA GLN A 67 -5.43 -0.24 8.87
C GLN A 67 -5.37 -1.63 8.23
N LEU A 68 -4.15 -2.17 8.05
CA LEU A 68 -3.91 -3.43 7.36
C LEU A 68 -3.78 -4.64 8.31
N MET A 69 -3.84 -4.42 9.62
CA MET A 69 -3.69 -5.44 10.67
C MET A 69 -4.70 -6.61 10.59
N ARG A 70 -5.77 -6.46 9.80
CA ARG A 70 -6.83 -7.46 9.63
C ARG A 70 -6.57 -8.46 8.50
N LYS A 71 -5.47 -8.32 7.75
CA LYS A 71 -5.15 -9.21 6.62
C LYS A 71 -4.59 -10.54 7.12
N ALA A 72 -5.10 -11.63 6.55
CA ALA A 72 -4.82 -12.98 7.06
C ALA A 72 -3.52 -13.58 6.48
N THR A 73 -3.06 -13.09 5.31
CA THR A 73 -1.89 -13.62 4.62
C THR A 73 -0.96 -12.53 4.13
N SER A 74 0.33 -12.85 3.99
CA SER A 74 1.34 -11.92 3.46
C SER A 74 1.00 -11.41 2.05
N LYS A 75 0.39 -12.26 1.24
CA LYS A 75 -0.09 -11.92 -0.12
C LYS A 75 -1.14 -10.81 -0.10
N GLU A 76 -2.16 -10.94 0.74
CA GLU A 76 -3.22 -9.93 0.87
C GLU A 76 -2.65 -8.59 1.36
N LEU A 77 -1.78 -8.64 2.37
CA LEU A 77 -1.11 -7.46 2.90
C LEU A 77 -0.28 -6.75 1.82
N TRP A 78 0.49 -7.52 1.04
CA TRP A 78 1.33 -7.00 -0.05
C TRP A 78 0.52 -6.31 -1.16
N MET A 79 -0.59 -6.91 -1.57
CA MET A 79 -1.46 -6.35 -2.60
C MET A 79 -2.11 -5.05 -2.13
N GLU A 80 -2.63 -5.03 -0.90
CA GLU A 80 -3.24 -3.83 -0.33
C GLU A 80 -2.23 -2.71 -0.15
N GLN A 81 -1.03 -3.03 0.33
CA GLN A 81 0.06 -2.06 0.46
C GLN A 81 0.42 -1.44 -0.91
N LYS A 82 0.50 -2.24 -1.97
CA LYS A 82 0.74 -1.72 -3.32
C LYS A 82 -0.36 -0.77 -3.78
N ASN A 83 -1.62 -1.14 -3.58
CA ASN A 83 -2.75 -0.29 -3.94
C ASN A 83 -2.72 1.05 -3.17
N TYR A 84 -2.44 0.99 -1.86
CA TYR A 84 -2.28 2.17 -1.04
C TYR A 84 -1.16 3.09 -1.56
N GLN A 85 -0.01 2.53 -1.94
CA GLN A 85 1.11 3.31 -2.48
C GLN A 85 0.76 3.98 -3.81
N VAL A 86 0.06 3.28 -4.71
CA VAL A 86 -0.39 3.84 -5.99
C VAL A 86 -1.34 5.02 -5.76
N HIS A 87 -2.38 4.82 -4.93
CA HIS A 87 -3.33 5.89 -4.62
C HIS A 87 -2.68 7.10 -3.94
N LYS A 88 -1.75 6.86 -3.01
CA LYS A 88 -0.99 7.92 -2.34
C LYS A 88 -0.16 8.73 -3.34
N GLN A 89 0.56 8.06 -4.26
CA GLN A 89 1.36 8.74 -5.29
C GLN A 89 0.50 9.59 -6.23
N GLU A 90 -0.67 9.07 -6.65
CA GLU A 90 -1.60 9.81 -7.50
C GLU A 90 -2.11 11.07 -6.80
N GLN A 91 -2.54 10.95 -5.54
CA GLN A 91 -3.03 12.08 -4.75
C GLN A 91 -1.95 13.13 -4.49
N GLU A 92 -0.72 12.72 -4.17
CA GLU A 92 0.41 13.63 -4.05
C GLU A 92 0.70 14.35 -5.37
N SER A 93 0.68 13.63 -6.49
CA SER A 93 0.87 14.23 -7.82
C SER A 93 -0.21 15.26 -8.17
N PHE A 94 -1.47 14.96 -7.83
CA PHE A 94 -2.60 15.86 -8.03
C PHE A 94 -2.47 17.10 -7.14
N SER A 95 -2.14 16.91 -5.87
CA SER A 95 -1.94 18.01 -4.92
C SER A 95 -0.83 18.95 -5.36
N ILE A 96 0.32 18.40 -5.81
CA ILE A 96 1.43 19.19 -6.35
C ILE A 96 0.99 19.98 -7.58
N LYS A 97 0.32 19.34 -8.55
CA LYS A 97 -0.19 20.01 -9.75
C LYS A 97 -1.20 21.11 -9.41
N HIS A 98 -2.13 20.82 -8.51
CA HIS A 98 -3.15 21.76 -8.06
C HIS A 98 -2.53 22.98 -7.36
N ASN A 99 -1.57 22.76 -6.45
CA ASN A 99 -0.84 23.83 -5.78
C ASN A 99 -0.08 24.71 -6.79
N TYR A 100 0.63 24.08 -7.73
CA TYR A 100 1.34 24.78 -8.80
C TYR A 100 0.39 25.63 -9.66
N LEU A 101 -0.76 25.07 -10.05
CA LEU A 101 -1.78 25.79 -10.80
C LEU A 101 -2.33 26.97 -9.99
N ASN A 102 -2.72 26.77 -8.73
CA ASN A 102 -3.20 27.85 -7.88
C ASN A 102 -2.17 28.97 -7.75
N LYS A 103 -0.88 28.63 -7.62
CA LYS A 103 0.19 29.63 -7.58
C LYS A 103 0.37 30.36 -8.93
N MET A 104 0.28 29.66 -10.05
CA MET A 104 0.35 30.24 -11.40
C MET A 104 -0.84 31.15 -11.73
N PHE A 105 -2.05 30.78 -11.28
CA PHE A 105 -3.25 31.60 -11.45
C PHE A 105 -3.25 32.79 -10.48
N ALA A 106 -2.80 32.63 -9.24
CA ALA A 106 -2.59 33.74 -8.31
C ALA A 106 -1.56 34.75 -8.82
N LEU A 107 -0.52 34.30 -9.54
CA LEU A 107 0.41 35.19 -10.25
C LEU A 107 -0.25 35.95 -11.41
N LYS A 108 -1.36 35.44 -11.96
CA LYS A 108 -2.16 36.09 -13.01
C LYS A 108 -3.27 37.01 -12.47
N ASP A 109 -3.60 36.95 -11.18
CA ASP A 109 -4.71 37.72 -10.62
C ASP A 109 -4.39 39.22 -10.48
N MET A 110 -4.90 39.96 -11.47
CA MET A 110 -5.63 41.24 -11.41
C MET A 110 -5.04 42.50 -10.74
N SER A 111 -3.93 42.47 -9.99
CA SER A 111 -3.27 43.72 -9.57
C SER A 111 -2.52 44.38 -10.73
N ALA A 112 -1.84 43.58 -11.56
CA ALA A 112 -1.15 44.07 -12.74
C ALA A 112 -2.11 44.55 -13.85
N LEU A 113 -3.29 43.94 -13.96
CA LEU A 113 -4.32 44.36 -14.93
C LEU A 113 -5.04 45.64 -14.51
N HIS A 114 -5.30 45.87 -13.21
CA HIS A 114 -5.86 47.15 -12.75
C HIS A 114 -4.90 48.32 -13.04
N HIS A 115 -3.59 48.11 -12.89
CA HIS A 115 -2.57 49.07 -13.32
C HIS A 115 -2.54 49.24 -14.85
N PHE A 116 -2.68 48.16 -15.62
CA PHE A 116 -2.65 48.19 -17.09
C PHE A 116 -3.92 48.79 -17.72
N LEU A 117 -5.08 48.69 -17.06
CA LEU A 117 -6.37 49.23 -17.51
C LEU A 117 -6.64 50.68 -17.04
N GLY A 118 -5.73 51.28 -16.27
CA GLY A 118 -5.78 52.71 -15.91
C GLY A 118 -7.00 53.13 -15.08
N ILE A 119 -7.60 52.22 -14.31
CA ILE A 119 -8.72 52.57 -13.42
C ILE A 119 -8.15 53.11 -12.10
N GLU A 120 -7.78 54.39 -12.11
CA GLU A 120 -7.43 55.13 -10.89
C GLU A 120 -8.72 55.42 -10.11
N VAL A 121 -8.96 54.72 -9.00
CA VAL A 121 -10.03 55.08 -8.07
C VAL A 121 -9.61 56.33 -7.30
N ARG A 122 -9.98 57.51 -7.81
CA ARG A 122 -9.87 58.77 -7.08
C ARG A 122 -10.78 58.69 -5.85
N ARG A 123 -10.19 58.65 -4.66
CA ARG A 123 -10.92 58.95 -3.42
C ARG A 123 -10.95 60.46 -3.29
N ASP A 124 -12.10 61.07 -3.52
CA ASP A 124 -12.35 62.44 -3.11
C ASP A 124 -12.50 62.45 -1.58
N GLU A 125 -11.60 63.16 -0.92
CA GLU A 125 -11.70 63.52 0.49
C GLU A 125 -12.67 64.69 0.62
N THR A 126 -13.74 64.49 1.41
CA THR A 126 -14.51 65.56 2.06
C THR A 126 -14.84 65.15 3.48
#